data_AF-A0A672NW16-F1
#
_entry.id   AF-A0A672NW16-F1
#
_cell.length_a   1.000
_cell.length_b   1.000
_cell.length_c   1.000
_cell.angle_alpha   90.00
_cell.angle_beta   90.00
_cell.angle_gamma   90.00
#
_symmetry.space_group_name_H-M   'P 1'
#
loop_
_entity.id
_entity.type
_entity.pdbx_description
1 polymer ?
#
loop_
_entity_poly.entity_id
_entity_poly.type
_entity_poly.pdbx_seq_one_letter_code
_entity_poly.pdbx_strand_id
1 'polypeptide(L)'
;MVCKSFTQSVPFNIPIQGGLQDGMSITVNLQYGSDVILHFNPRYEGGSGFVVHNTNQKGVWGKEEREYKTPVPRAYTHIIMCYICDPGAHLES
;
A
#
# COMPACT_ATOMS: atom_id res chain seq x y z
N MET A 1 -15.54 -12.41 -0.11
CA MET A 1 -14.50 -11.41 0.25
C MET A 1 -15.22 -10.11 0.57
N VAL A 2 -15.22 -9.66 1.82
CA VAL A 2 -15.81 -8.36 2.18
C VAL A 2 -14.69 -7.33 2.07
N CYS A 3 -14.75 -6.48 1.04
CA CYS A 3 -13.81 -5.38 0.88
C CYS A 3 -14.40 -4.14 1.55
N LYS A 4 -13.74 -3.62 2.59
CA LYS A 4 -14.05 -2.30 3.15
C LYS A 4 -13.09 -1.29 2.51
N SER A 5 -13.63 -0.39 1.71
CA SER A 5 -12.86 0.72 1.15
C SER A 5 -13.02 1.96 2.02
N PHE A 6 -11.92 2.66 2.28
CA PHE A 6 -11.91 3.92 3.02
C PHE A 6 -11.27 4.98 2.12
N THR A 7 -12.08 5.85 1.52
CA THR A 7 -11.60 7.01 0.76
C THR A 7 -11.37 8.17 1.72
N GLN A 8 -10.11 8.55 1.96
CA GLN A 8 -9.74 9.57 2.96
C GLN A 8 -8.73 10.55 2.36
N SER A 9 -8.88 11.84 2.68
CA SER A 9 -7.86 12.86 2.38
C SER A 9 -6.59 12.60 3.20
N VAL A 10 -5.43 12.88 2.62
CA VAL A 10 -4.13 12.78 3.32
C VAL A 10 -3.86 14.03 4.20
N PRO A 11 -3.26 13.86 5.40
CA PRO A 11 -2.93 12.59 6.04
C PRO A 11 -4.19 11.93 6.61
N PHE A 12 -4.29 10.60 6.48
CA PHE A 12 -5.30 9.81 7.17
C PHE A 12 -4.66 9.03 8.31
N ASN A 13 -5.28 9.06 9.50
CA ASN A 13 -4.79 8.36 10.69
C ASN A 13 -5.98 7.73 11.44
N ILE A 14 -6.64 6.78 10.78
CA ILE A 14 -7.77 6.04 11.35
C ILE A 14 -7.35 4.59 11.52
N PRO A 15 -7.43 4.03 12.74
CA PRO A 15 -7.13 2.62 12.96
C PRO A 15 -8.21 1.75 12.30
N ILE A 16 -7.78 0.62 11.72
CA ILE A 16 -8.72 -0.41 11.26
C ILE A 16 -9.33 -1.06 12.50
N GLN A 17 -10.61 -0.78 12.74
CA GLN A 17 -11.34 -1.37 13.87
C GLN A 17 -11.31 -2.90 13.77
N GLY A 18 -10.87 -3.55 14.86
CA GLY A 18 -10.70 -5.00 14.93
C GLY A 18 -9.36 -5.51 14.37
N GLY A 19 -8.52 -4.65 13.81
CA GLY A 19 -7.20 -5.02 13.26
C GLY A 19 -7.28 -5.93 12.04
N LEU A 20 -6.12 -6.39 11.57
CA LEU A 20 -6.00 -7.37 10.50
C LEU A 20 -6.10 -8.78 11.08
N GLN A 21 -7.19 -9.50 10.78
CA GLN A 21 -7.40 -10.88 11.21
C GLN A 21 -6.80 -11.87 10.20
N ASP A 22 -6.67 -13.14 10.60
CA ASP A 22 -6.23 -14.20 9.70
C ASP A 22 -7.11 -14.28 8.44
N GLY A 23 -6.45 -14.43 7.28
CA GLY A 23 -7.11 -14.42 5.98
C GLY A 23 -7.48 -13.02 5.45
N MET A 24 -7.25 -11.95 6.21
CA MET A 24 -7.40 -10.58 5.71
C MET A 24 -6.13 -10.10 4.99
N SER A 25 -6.32 -9.20 4.03
CA SER A 25 -5.24 -8.48 3.36
C SER A 25 -5.49 -6.98 3.46
N ILE A 26 -4.40 -6.21 3.38
CA ILE A 26 -4.45 -4.76 3.26
C ILE A 26 -3.88 -4.34 1.91
N THR A 27 -4.40 -3.24 1.39
CA THR A 27 -3.87 -2.57 0.21
C THR A 27 -3.95 -1.08 0.47
N VAL A 28 -2.89 -0.35 0.09
CA VAL A 28 -2.86 1.10 0.11
C VAL A 28 -2.76 1.57 -1.34
N ASN A 29 -3.72 2.38 -1.77
CA ASN A 29 -3.73 2.98 -3.10
C ASN A 29 -3.51 4.47 -2.99
N LEU A 30 -2.45 4.98 -3.60
CA LEU A 30 -2.32 6.40 -3.90
C LEU A 30 -3.00 6.67 -5.24
N GLN A 31 -4.01 7.53 -5.25
CA GLN A 31 -4.87 7.76 -6.41
C GLN A 31 -4.75 9.20 -6.92
N TYR A 32 -4.84 9.36 -8.23
CA TYR A 32 -5.01 10.64 -8.90
C TYR A 32 -6.15 10.53 -9.91
N GLY A 33 -7.30 11.12 -9.59
CA GLY A 33 -8.53 10.87 -10.34
C GLY A 33 -8.95 9.40 -10.25
N SER A 34 -9.11 8.74 -11.39
CA SER A 34 -9.40 7.30 -11.47
C SER A 34 -8.18 6.40 -11.46
N ASP A 35 -6.98 6.98 -11.61
CA ASP A 35 -5.75 6.21 -11.74
C ASP A 35 -5.16 5.90 -10.36
N VAL A 36 -4.56 4.71 -10.24
CA VAL A 36 -3.75 4.32 -9.08
C VAL A 36 -2.29 4.52 -9.44
N ILE A 37 -1.69 5.60 -8.93
CA ILE A 37 -0.27 5.92 -9.19
C ILE A 37 0.68 5.08 -8.36
N LEU A 38 0.20 4.53 -7.22
CA LEU A 38 0.90 3.51 -6.45
C LEU A 38 -0.10 2.58 -5.79
N HIS A 39 -0.07 1.31 -6.17
CA HIS A 39 -0.76 0.22 -5.50
C HIS A 39 0.25 -0.53 -4.63
N PHE A 40 0.18 -0.34 -3.31
CA PHE A 40 0.99 -1.06 -2.34
C PHE A 40 0.17 -2.20 -1.75
N ASN A 41 0.54 -3.45 -2.07
CA ASN A 41 -0.22 -4.63 -1.68
C ASN A 41 0.67 -5.69 -1.04
N PRO A 42 0.82 -5.67 0.31
CA PRO A 42 1.41 -6.77 1.06
C PRO A 42 0.60 -8.06 0.84
N ARG A 43 1.28 -9.11 0.41
CA ARG A 43 0.74 -10.46 0.28
C ARG A 43 1.52 -11.40 1.19
N TYR A 44 0.84 -12.44 1.64
CA TYR A 44 1.37 -13.36 2.64
C TYR A 44 1.10 -14.81 2.20
N GLU A 45 1.86 -15.27 1.22
CA GLU A 45 1.70 -16.60 0.59
C GLU A 45 2.93 -17.46 0.89
N GLY A 46 2.74 -18.78 1.10
CA GLY A 46 3.88 -19.70 1.23
C GLY A 46 4.74 -19.56 2.49
N GLY A 47 4.23 -18.93 3.54
CA GLY A 47 4.91 -18.78 4.84
C GLY A 47 5.83 -17.56 4.95
N SER A 48 6.23 -16.96 3.83
CA SER A 48 6.89 -15.65 3.77
C SER A 48 5.93 -14.56 3.28
N GLY A 49 6.22 -13.30 3.58
CA GLY A 49 5.48 -12.15 3.06
C GLY A 49 6.27 -11.45 1.96
N PHE A 50 5.58 -10.86 0.99
CA PHE A 50 6.17 -9.97 -0.02
C PHE A 50 5.22 -8.81 -0.29
N VAL A 51 5.73 -7.73 -0.88
CA VAL A 51 4.90 -6.60 -1.31
C VAL A 51 4.83 -6.58 -2.82
N VAL A 52 3.62 -6.43 -3.35
CA VAL A 52 3.41 -6.10 -4.76
C VAL A 52 3.23 -4.59 -4.89
N HIS A 53 4.01 -3.99 -5.78
CA HIS A 53 3.80 -2.66 -6.31
C HIS A 53 3.23 -2.75 -7.72
N ASN A 54 2.27 -1.88 -8.04
CA ASN A 54 1.76 -1.76 -9.40
C ASN A 54 1.18 -0.35 -9.63
N THR A 55 0.88 -0.03 -10.88
CA THR A 55 0.08 1.13 -11.28
C THR A 55 -1.18 0.67 -12.00
N ASN A 56 -2.27 1.41 -11.85
CA ASN A 56 -3.47 1.25 -12.67
C ASN A 56 -3.70 2.56 -13.42
N GLN A 57 -3.52 2.54 -14.74
CA GLN A 57 -3.71 3.70 -15.59
C GLN A 57 -4.87 3.43 -16.54
N LYS A 58 -5.87 4.31 -16.57
CA LYS A 58 -7.06 4.16 -17.42
C LYS A 58 -7.78 2.82 -17.22
N GLY A 59 -7.80 2.32 -15.98
CA GLY A 59 -8.44 1.05 -15.62
C GLY A 59 -7.58 -0.19 -15.87
N VAL A 60 -6.37 -0.05 -16.43
CA VAL A 60 -5.49 -1.19 -16.77
C VAL A 60 -4.35 -1.30 -15.78
N TRP A 61 -4.21 -2.47 -15.16
CA TRP A 61 -3.07 -2.80 -14.31
C TRP A 61 -1.80 -3.03 -15.13
N GLY A 62 -0.70 -2.43 -14.68
CA GLY A 62 0.62 -2.66 -15.24
C GLY A 62 1.22 -4.01 -14.82
N LYS A 63 2.52 -4.16 -15.11
CA LYS A 63 3.32 -5.31 -14.65
C LYS A 63 3.56 -5.21 -13.14
N GLU A 64 3.33 -6.30 -12.42
CA GLU A 64 3.65 -6.37 -10.99
C GLU A 64 5.17 -6.27 -10.74
N GLU A 65 5.54 -5.45 -9.77
CA GLU A 65 6.86 -5.44 -9.15
C GLU A 65 6.77 -6.07 -7.76
N ARG A 66 7.66 -7.04 -7.46
CA ARG A 66 7.56 -7.85 -6.23
C ARG A 66 8.81 -7.64 -5.36
N GLU A 67 8.61 -7.14 -4.15
CA GLU A 67 9.65 -6.97 -3.14
C GLU A 67 9.51 -8.04 -2.05
N TYR A 68 10.48 -8.95 -1.97
CA TYR A 68 10.46 -10.07 -1.03
C TYR A 68 11.09 -9.72 0.32
N LYS A 69 11.86 -8.62 0.42
CA LYS A 69 12.26 -8.05 1.71
C LYS A 69 11.10 -7.22 2.25
N THR A 70 10.01 -7.89 2.63
CA THR A 70 8.79 -7.19 3.05
C THR A 70 9.05 -6.38 4.32
N PRO A 71 8.71 -5.07 4.33
CA PRO A 71 8.73 -4.27 5.55
C PRO A 71 7.53 -4.56 6.46
N VAL A 72 6.59 -5.42 6.06
CA VAL A 72 5.34 -5.69 6.78
C VAL A 72 5.20 -7.18 7.15
N PRO A 73 6.10 -7.80 7.94
CA PRO A 73 5.97 -9.20 8.35
C PRO A 73 4.68 -9.48 9.14
N ARG A 74 4.15 -10.70 9.04
CA ARG A 74 2.96 -11.13 9.80
C ARG A 74 3.16 -10.97 11.32
N ALA A 75 2.06 -10.84 12.04
CA ALA A 75 1.97 -10.84 13.51
C ALA A 75 2.59 -9.63 14.25
N TYR A 76 3.15 -8.66 13.52
CA TYR A 76 3.65 -7.42 14.09
C TYR A 76 2.77 -6.23 13.71
N THR A 77 2.71 -5.24 14.60
CA THR A 77 2.11 -3.94 14.27
C THR A 77 3.09 -3.15 13.42
N HIS A 78 2.60 -2.58 12.33
CA HIS A 78 3.39 -1.79 11.38
C HIS A 78 2.77 -0.43 11.13
N ILE A 79 3.62 0.55 10.88
CA ILE A 79 3.21 1.87 10.39
C ILE A 79 3.72 1.99 8.95
N ILE A 80 2.82 2.24 8.01
CA ILE A 80 3.18 2.49 6.61
C ILE A 80 3.24 4.00 6.43
N MET A 81 4.46 4.53 6.27
CA MET A 81 4.70 5.94 5.96
C MET A 81 4.95 6.08 4.45
N CYS A 82 4.12 6.86 3.76
CA CYS A 82 4.29 7.15 2.34
C CYS A 82 4.67 8.63 2.19
N TYR A 83 5.90 8.89 1.71
CA TYR A 83 6.37 10.23 1.41
C TYR A 83 6.31 10.46 -0.10
N ILE A 84 5.72 11.58 -0.51
CA ILE A 84 5.81 12.06 -1.89
C ILE A 84 6.93 13.09 -1.91
N CYS A 85 8.07 12.70 -2.47
CA CYS A 85 9.21 13.60 -2.63
C CYS A 85 9.14 14.23 -4.02
N ASP A 86 9.31 15.55 -4.11
CA ASP A 86 9.66 16.20 -5.37
C ASP A 86 11.15 15.95 -5.61
N PRO A 87 11.54 15.19 -6.66
CA PRO A 87 12.95 14.94 -6.96
C PRO A 87 13.74 16.22 -7.31
N GLY A 88 13.06 17.35 -7.55
CA GLY A 88 13.68 18.66 -7.82
C GLY A 88 13.86 19.59 -6.61
N ALA A 89 13.39 19.21 -5.41
CA ALA A 89 13.62 19.99 -4.21
C ALA A 89 15.06 19.78 -3.72
N HIS A 90 15.99 20.58 -4.23
CA HIS A 90 17.32 20.70 -3.64
C HIS A 90 17.16 21.05 -2.15
N LEU A 91 17.72 20.22 -1.28
CA LEU A 91 17.94 20.57 0.12
C LEU A 91 18.89 21.77 0.12
N GLU A 92 18.36 22.98 0.26
CA GLU A 92 19.21 24.12 0.64
C GLU A 92 19.69 23.85 2.07
N SER A 93 21.01 23.73 2.21
CA SER A 93 21.74 23.59 3.48
C SER A 93 21.85 24.90 4.22
#